data_AF-A0A3G2R8Z0-F1
#
_entry.id   AF-A0A3G2R8Z0-F1
#
_cell.length_a   1.000
_cell.length_b   1.000
_cell.length_c   1.000
_cell.angle_alpha   90.00
_cell.angle_beta   90.00
_cell.angle_gamma   90.00
#
_symmetry.space_group_name_H-M   'P 1'
#
loop_
_entity.id
_entity.type
_entity.pdbx_description
1 polymer ?
#
loop_
_entity_poly.entity_id
_entity_poly.type
_entity_poly.pdbx_seq_one_letter_code
_entity_poly.pdbx_strand_id
1 'polypeptide(L)'
;MKLSYVYLIVGMGIVTYLPRMMPATVLSRKQLPELLIRFLNYIPAAVLSALFFPSVLVTGHEINIGMSNPLFITSLLTFPIAYKTKNMFLTVIIGMIITIILNNLIYQ
;
A
#
# COMPACT_ATOMS: atom_id res chain seq x y z
N MET A 1 -24.91 -23.81 1.69
CA MET A 1 -24.17 -22.67 2.26
C MET A 1 -24.80 -22.32 3.60
N LYS A 2 -24.07 -22.40 4.72
CA LYS A 2 -24.63 -22.15 6.06
C LYS A 2 -25.13 -20.70 6.17
N LEU A 3 -26.32 -20.52 6.74
CA LEU A 3 -26.97 -19.21 6.97
C LEU A 3 -26.03 -18.22 7.70
N SER A 4 -25.09 -18.73 8.48
CA SER A 4 -24.04 -17.96 9.17
C SER A 4 -23.15 -17.10 8.27
N TYR A 5 -22.86 -17.52 7.03
CA TYR A 5 -22.04 -16.72 6.11
C TYR A 5 -22.80 -15.50 5.59
N VAL A 6 -24.11 -15.62 5.39
CA VAL A 6 -24.95 -14.51 4.94
C VAL A 6 -25.01 -13.42 6.01
N TYR A 7 -25.18 -13.80 7.28
CA TYR A 7 -25.13 -12.85 8.41
C TYR A 7 -23.76 -12.19 8.56
N LEU A 8 -22.66 -12.92 8.31
CA LEU A 8 -21.32 -12.34 8.31
C LEU A 8 -21.12 -11.32 7.20
N ILE A 9 -21.54 -11.64 5.97
CA ILE A 9 -21.42 -10.73 4.82
C ILE A 9 -22.25 -9.46 5.05
N VAL A 10 -23.49 -9.61 5.54
CA VAL A 10 -24.37 -8.46 5.83
C VAL A 10 -23.82 -7.63 7.00
N GLY A 11 -23.35 -8.28 8.08
CA GLY A 11 -22.75 -7.58 9.22
C GLY A 11 -21.47 -6.83 8.85
N MET A 12 -20.59 -7.45 8.06
CA MET A 12 -19.36 -6.83 7.58
C MET A 12 -19.66 -5.69 6.60
N GLY A 13 -20.68 -5.84 5.76
CA GLY A 13 -21.18 -4.79 4.87
C GLY A 13 -21.66 -3.57 5.65
N ILE A 14 -22.49 -3.77 6.67
CA ILE A 14 -23.00 -2.69 7.54
C ILE A 14 -21.83 -1.97 8.24
N VAL A 15 -20.92 -2.72 8.87
CA VAL A 15 -19.78 -2.17 9.63
C VAL A 15 -18.73 -1.51 8.72
N THR A 16 -18.64 -1.88 7.43
CA THR A 16 -17.72 -1.22 6.49
C THR A 16 -18.36 0.01 5.83
N TYR A 17 -19.67 -0.05 5.57
CA TYR A 17 -20.39 1.02 4.88
C TYR A 17 -20.65 2.20 5.81
N LEU A 18 -21.00 1.96 7.09
CA LEU A 18 -21.21 3.00 8.08
C LEU A 18 -20.01 3.96 8.24
N PRO A 19 -18.77 3.47 8.50
CA PRO A 19 -17.59 4.32 8.62
C PRO A 19 -17.16 4.97 7.29
N ARG A 20 -17.60 4.46 6.14
CA ARG A 20 -17.25 5.03 4.83
C ARG A 20 -18.25 6.10 4.39
N MET A 21 -19.54 5.89 4.68
CA MET A 21 -20.61 6.85 4.41
C MET A 21 -20.72 7.94 5.47
N MET A 22 -20.42 7.68 6.74
CA MET A 22 -20.45 8.71 7.78
C MET A 22 -19.54 9.91 7.41
N PRO A 23 -18.25 9.73 7.06
CA PRO A 23 -17.42 10.83 6.61
C PRO A 23 -17.97 11.45 5.34
N ALA A 24 -18.38 10.63 4.36
CA ALA A 24 -18.86 11.13 3.08
C ALA A 24 -20.14 11.97 3.19
N THR A 25 -21.06 11.66 4.11
CA THR A 25 -22.35 12.35 4.26
C THR A 25 -22.31 13.50 5.26
N VAL A 26 -21.56 13.36 6.36
CA VAL A 26 -21.35 14.43 7.36
C VAL A 26 -20.51 15.56 6.78
N LEU A 27 -19.52 15.25 5.93
CA LEU A 27 -18.73 16.27 5.25
C LEU A 27 -19.43 16.88 4.03
N SER A 28 -20.41 16.20 3.40
CA SER A 28 -21.14 16.77 2.25
C SER A 28 -22.08 17.93 2.63
N ARG A 29 -22.44 18.07 3.93
CA ARG A 29 -23.33 19.13 4.42
C ARG A 29 -22.63 20.39 4.91
N LYS A 30 -21.33 20.33 5.21
CA LYS A 30 -20.51 21.50 5.57
C LYS A 30 -19.63 21.81 4.36
N GLN A 31 -19.54 23.07 3.94
CA GLN A 31 -18.57 23.51 2.95
C GLN A 31 -17.17 23.11 3.45
N LEU A 32 -16.69 21.96 2.99
CA LEU A 32 -15.37 21.48 3.31
C LEU A 32 -14.38 22.53 2.80
N PRO A 33 -13.50 23.08 3.65
CA PRO A 33 -12.47 23.97 3.15
C PRO A 33 -11.65 23.19 2.10
N GLU A 34 -11.37 23.80 0.95
CA GLU A 34 -10.63 23.16 -0.15
C GLU A 34 -9.32 22.51 0.34
N LEU A 35 -8.72 23.09 1.38
CA LEU A 35 -7.52 22.57 2.05
C LEU A 35 -7.71 21.16 2.61
N LEU A 36 -8.86 20.84 3.22
CA LEU A 36 -9.12 19.51 3.78
C LEU A 36 -9.38 18.48 2.68
N ILE A 37 -10.11 18.85 1.63
CA ILE A 37 -10.30 17.96 0.46
C ILE A 37 -8.95 17.64 -0.17
N ARG A 38 -8.11 18.67 -0.35
CA ARG A 38 -6.76 18.50 -0.89
C ARG A 38 -5.89 17.61 0.01
N PHE A 39 -5.97 17.78 1.33
CA PHE A 39 -5.28 16.93 2.31
C PHE A 39 -5.75 15.47 2.25
N LEU A 40 -7.07 15.23 2.24
CA LEU A 40 -7.67 13.90 2.15
C LEU A 40 -7.22 13.15 0.88
N ASN A 41 -7.07 13.85 -0.26
CA ASN A 41 -6.56 13.26 -1.49
C ASN A 41 -5.09 12.82 -1.40
N TYR A 42 -4.29 13.38 -0.49
CA TYR A 42 -2.91 12.95 -0.25
C TYR A 42 -2.79 11.79 0.75
N ILE A 43 -3.81 11.54 1.57
CA ILE A 43 -3.79 10.44 2.56
C ILE A 43 -3.50 9.08 1.88
N PRO A 44 -4.19 8.67 0.80
CA PRO A 44 -3.92 7.39 0.16
C PRO A 44 -2.46 7.23 -0.27
N ALA A 45 -1.89 8.26 -0.91
CA ALA A 45 -0.51 8.23 -1.36
C ALA A 45 0.49 8.21 -0.18
N ALA A 46 0.22 8.99 0.87
CA ALA A 46 1.04 9.04 2.07
C ALA A 46 1.04 7.71 2.83
N VAL A 47 -0.14 7.10 3.00
CA VAL A 47 -0.29 5.80 3.66
C VAL A 47 0.40 4.70 2.86
N LEU A 48 0.22 4.65 1.54
CA LEU A 48 0.92 3.68 0.68
C LEU A 48 2.45 3.82 0.81
N SER A 49 2.95 5.06 0.80
CA SER A 49 4.38 5.34 0.95
C SER A 49 4.90 4.94 2.33
N ALA A 50 4.14 5.26 3.39
CA ALA A 50 4.47 4.95 4.78
C ALA A 50 4.37 3.45 5.10
N LEU A 51 3.57 2.68 4.34
CA LEU A 51 3.54 1.22 4.43
C LEU A 51 4.67 0.58 3.61
N PHE A 52 4.94 1.12 2.43
CA PHE A 52 5.99 0.61 1.54
C PHE A 52 7.38 0.75 2.16
N PHE A 53 7.69 1.93 2.71
CA PHE A 53 9.01 2.22 3.28
C PHE A 53 9.46 1.21 4.34
N PRO A 54 8.71 0.96 5.43
CA PRO A 54 9.11 -0.04 6.43
C PRO A 54 9.07 -1.47 5.87
N SER A 55 8.17 -1.78 4.93
CA SER A 55 8.12 -3.11 4.30
C SER A 55 9.39 -3.45 3.53
N VAL A 56 10.14 -2.44 3.08
CA VAL A 56 11.42 -2.59 2.39
C VAL A 56 12.61 -2.54 3.33
N LEU A 57 12.56 -1.66 4.34
CA LEU A 57 13.71 -1.40 5.22
C LEU A 57 13.81 -2.36 6.42
N VAL A 58 12.72 -2.99 6.85
CA VAL A 58 12.68 -3.83 8.05
C VAL A 58 12.47 -5.29 7.66
N THR A 59 13.52 -6.10 7.77
CA THR A 59 13.45 -7.55 7.58
C THR A 59 13.63 -8.23 8.93
N GLY A 60 12.60 -8.95 9.40
CA GLY A 60 12.74 -9.83 10.57
C GLY A 60 12.89 -9.15 11.94
N HIS A 61 12.48 -7.89 12.10
CA HIS A 61 12.55 -7.05 13.33
C HIS A 61 13.84 -6.27 13.56
N GLU A 62 14.84 -6.37 12.69
CA GLU A 62 16.02 -5.50 12.74
C GLU A 62 16.13 -4.59 11.51
N ILE A 63 16.58 -3.36 11.73
CA ILE A 63 16.82 -2.39 10.66
C ILE A 63 18.12 -2.78 9.94
N ASN A 64 18.02 -3.75 9.03
CA ASN A 64 19.16 -4.21 8.24
C ASN A 64 19.32 -3.35 6.99
N ILE A 65 19.99 -2.20 7.16
CA ILE A 65 20.38 -1.26 6.07
C ILE A 65 21.69 -1.70 5.38
N GLY A 66 22.10 -2.97 5.54
CA GLY A 66 23.29 -3.51 4.90
C GLY A 66 23.01 -3.99 3.48
N MET A 67 24.03 -3.98 2.61
CA MET A 67 24.04 -4.62 1.28
C MET A 67 23.68 -6.13 1.31
N SER A 68 23.52 -6.72 2.49
CA SER A 68 23.04 -8.08 2.68
C SER A 68 21.52 -8.22 2.59
N ASN A 69 20.76 -7.12 2.52
CA ASN A 69 19.30 -7.16 2.51
C ASN A 69 18.77 -6.99 1.07
N PRO A 70 18.26 -8.08 0.43
CA PRO A 70 17.84 -8.03 -0.97
C PRO A 70 16.76 -6.98 -1.23
N LEU A 71 15.82 -6.80 -0.30
CA LEU A 71 14.71 -5.85 -0.46
C LEU A 71 15.19 -4.40 -0.63
N PHE A 72 16.26 -4.00 0.07
CA PHE A 72 16.81 -2.66 -0.02
C PHE A 72 17.43 -2.39 -1.40
N ILE A 73 18.23 -3.33 -1.91
CA ILE A 73 18.84 -3.26 -3.23
C ILE A 73 17.77 -3.30 -4.32
N THR A 74 16.77 -4.18 -4.19
CA THR A 74 15.62 -4.25 -5.10
C THR A 74 14.85 -2.93 -5.16
N SER A 75 14.59 -2.29 -4.01
CA SER A 75 13.90 -0.99 -3.98
C SER A 75 14.72 0.12 -4.63
N LEU A 76 16.04 0.17 -4.36
CA LEU A 76 16.93 1.16 -4.95
C LEU A 76 17.04 1.01 -6.48
N LEU A 77 17.10 -0.22 -6.98
CA LEU A 77 17.09 -0.51 -8.42
C LEU A 77 15.72 -0.25 -9.07
N THR A 78 14.63 -0.51 -8.37
CA THR A 78 13.27 -0.35 -8.91
C THR A 78 12.82 1.12 -8.93
N PHE A 79 13.35 1.96 -8.04
CA PHE A 79 13.01 3.39 -7.95
C PHE A 79 13.20 4.19 -9.28
N PRO A 80 14.35 4.13 -9.97
CA PRO A 80 14.53 4.82 -11.25
C PRO A 80 13.62 4.28 -12.37
N ILE A 81 13.26 2.99 -12.29
CA ILE A 81 12.38 2.34 -13.27
C ILE A 81 10.92 2.82 -13.06
N ALA A 82 10.48 2.90 -11.81
CA ALA A 82 9.19 3.45 -11.43
C ALA A 82 9.01 4.89 -11.92
N TYR A 83 10.04 5.74 -11.74
CA TYR A 83 10.01 7.13 -12.15
C TYR A 83 9.89 7.30 -13.67
N LYS A 84 10.57 6.45 -14.45
CA LYS A 84 10.59 6.54 -15.92
C LYS A 84 9.31 6.00 -16.57
N THR A 85 8.74 4.94 -16.01
CA THR A 85 7.65 4.19 -16.65
C THR A 85 6.27 4.82 -16.44
N LYS A 86 6.02 5.54 -15.33
CA LYS A 86 4.71 6.15 -14.96
C LYS A 86 3.48 5.21 -15.09
N ASN A 87 3.69 3.90 -15.22
CA ASN A 87 2.68 2.89 -15.46
C ASN A 87 2.77 1.83 -14.36
N MET A 88 1.78 1.83 -13.45
CA MET A 88 1.77 1.00 -12.24
C MET A 88 1.98 -0.49 -12.55
N PHE A 89 1.35 -1.02 -13.60
CA PHE A 89 1.45 -2.44 -13.93
C PHE A 89 2.88 -2.84 -14.29
N LEU A 90 3.54 -2.04 -15.13
CA LEU A 90 4.86 -2.34 -15.63
C LEU A 90 5.92 -2.18 -14.52
N THR A 91 5.72 -1.22 -13.60
CA THR A 91 6.54 -1.07 -12.38
C THR A 91 6.41 -2.28 -11.45
N VAL A 92 5.18 -2.79 -11.25
CA VAL A 92 4.94 -3.96 -10.38
C VAL A 92 5.58 -5.21 -10.96
N ILE A 93 5.41 -5.48 -12.26
CA ILE A 93 5.99 -6.65 -12.93
C ILE A 93 7.51 -6.64 -12.83
N ILE A 94 8.14 -5.50 -13.11
CA ILE A 94 9.61 -5.37 -13.02
C ILE A 94 10.08 -5.53 -11.58
N GLY A 95 9.41 -4.90 -10.61
CA GLY A 95 9.74 -5.05 -9.20
C GLY A 95 9.66 -6.50 -8.71
N MET A 96 8.63 -7.24 -9.15
CA MET A 96 8.50 -8.67 -8.85
C MET A 96 9.64 -9.49 -9.45
N ILE A 97 10.00 -9.27 -10.72
CA ILE A 97 11.10 -9.97 -11.38
C ILE A 97 12.43 -9.72 -10.65
N ILE A 98 12.72 -8.46 -10.30
CA ILE A 98 13.95 -8.11 -9.57
C ILE A 98 13.95 -8.76 -8.18
N THR A 99 12.82 -8.74 -7.47
CA THR A 99 12.69 -9.38 -6.15
C THR A 99 12.94 -10.88 -6.23
N ILE A 100 12.36 -11.55 -7.22
CA ILE A 100 12.49 -13.00 -7.43
C ILE A 100 13.94 -13.36 -7.75
N ILE A 101 14.58 -12.63 -8.67
CA ILE A 101 15.98 -12.87 -9.06
C ILE A 101 16.91 -12.68 -7.85
N LEU A 102 16.72 -11.62 -7.09
CA LEU A 102 17.60 -11.29 -5.98
C LEU A 102 17.40 -12.24 -4.79
N ASN A 103 16.15 -12.62 -4.48
CA ASN A 103 15.85 -13.59 -3.44
C ASN A 103 16.38 -14.99 -3.80
N ASN A 104 16.25 -15.41 -5.06
CA ASN A 104 16.74 -16.71 -5.52
C ASN A 104 18.28 -16.80 -5.51
N LEU A 105 18.98 -15.68 -5.66
CA LEU A 105 20.45 -15.63 -5.62
C LEU A 105 21.02 -15.63 -4.19
N ILE A 106 20.24 -15.21 -3.19
CA ILE A 106 20.67 -15.09 -1.78
C ILE A 106 20.24 -16.29 -0.92
N TYR A 107 19.20 -17.03 -1.32
CA TYR A 107 18.73 -18.25 -0.63
C TYR A 107 19.32 -19.56 -1.19
N GLN A 108 20.32 -19.48 -2.06
CA GLN A 108 21.13 -20.63 -2.51
C GLN A 108 22.45 -20.65 -1.73
#